data_AF-A0A4Q3EXL3-F1
#
_entry.id   AF-A0A4Q3EXL3-F1
#
_cell.length_a   1.000
_cell.length_b   1.000
_cell.length_c   1.000
_cell.angle_alpha   90.00
_cell.angle_beta   90.00
_cell.angle_gamma   90.00
#
_symmetry.space_group_name_H-M   'P 1'
#
loop_
_entity.id
_entity.type
_entity.pdbx_description
1 polymer ?
#
loop_
_entity_poly.entity_id
_entity_poly.type
_entity_poly.pdbx_seq_one_letter_code
_entity_poly.pdbx_strand_id
1 'polypeptide(L)'
;WAPDVIHCHGWLTSLIPMYLKTAYKKEPVFNYSKVIYTAQPDEFTETLDPTFVKKALISNEIKEKDLDIYKDGTNTALTLGAAKYADVVIQGAPDLDKAIADEIKPSRYKKVVKYEESWKEDVTQLLDLYKSLTES
;
A
#
# COMPACT_ATOMS: atom_id res chain seq x y z
N TRP A 1 17.52 0.56 14.56
CA TRP A 1 16.15 0.60 15.10
C TRP A 1 15.24 -0.03 14.06
N ALA A 2 14.44 -1.02 14.45
CA ALA A 2 13.52 -1.71 13.55
C ALA A 2 12.12 -1.08 13.69
N PRO A 3 11.44 -0.72 12.60
CA PRO A 3 10.12 -0.12 12.69
C PRO A 3 9.04 -1.19 12.94
N ASP A 4 8.14 -0.94 13.88
CA ASP A 4 6.96 -1.80 14.08
C ASP A 4 5.92 -1.59 12.97
N VAL A 5 5.79 -0.34 12.50
CA VAL A 5 4.84 0.07 11.46
C VAL A 5 5.53 0.90 10.40
N ILE A 6 5.27 0.59 9.13
CA ILE A 6 5.64 1.39 7.98
C ILE A 6 4.34 1.85 7.32
N HIS A 7 4.06 3.15 7.38
CA HIS A 7 2.86 3.73 6.79
C HIS A 7 3.18 4.45 5.49
N CYS A 8 2.63 3.93 4.40
CA CYS A 8 2.73 4.47 3.06
C CYS A 8 1.45 5.23 2.71
N HIS A 9 1.59 6.41 2.12
CA HIS A 9 0.48 7.29 1.75
C HIS A 9 0.52 7.60 0.26
N GLY A 10 -0.59 7.36 -0.43
CA GLY A 10 -0.78 7.77 -1.82
C GLY A 10 0.06 7.01 -2.84
N TRP A 11 -0.02 7.46 -4.09
CA TRP A 11 0.60 6.79 -5.23
C TRP A 11 2.13 6.86 -5.22
N LEU A 12 2.71 7.93 -4.66
CA LEU A 12 4.16 8.15 -4.66
C LEU A 12 4.91 7.06 -3.87
N THR A 13 4.28 6.52 -2.84
CA THR A 13 4.86 5.46 -1.98
C THR A 13 4.45 4.05 -2.40
N SER A 14 3.81 3.91 -3.57
CA SER A 14 3.15 2.67 -4.00
C SER A 14 4.06 1.44 -4.17
N LEU A 15 5.34 1.65 -4.47
CA LEU A 15 6.30 0.56 -4.64
C LEU A 15 6.86 0.03 -3.31
N ILE A 16 6.77 0.83 -2.22
CA ILE A 16 7.37 0.48 -0.93
C ILE A 16 6.79 -0.83 -0.38
N PRO A 17 5.46 -1.05 -0.32
CA PRO A 17 4.90 -2.31 0.15
C PRO A 17 5.42 -3.52 -0.63
N MET A 18 5.52 -3.40 -1.96
CA MET A 18 6.01 -4.48 -2.81
C MET A 18 7.49 -4.78 -2.55
N TYR A 19 8.33 -3.75 -2.45
CA TYR A 19 9.75 -3.91 -2.14
C TYR A 19 9.98 -4.56 -0.77
N LEU A 20 9.21 -4.19 0.24
CA LEU A 20 9.30 -4.79 1.57
C LEU A 20 8.97 -6.30 1.55
N LYS A 21 7.99 -6.71 0.74
CA LYS A 21 7.59 -8.13 0.63
C LYS A 21 8.44 -8.92 -0.38
N THR A 22 9.32 -8.27 -1.13
CA THR A 22 10.18 -8.90 -2.15
C THR A 22 11.67 -8.64 -1.88
N ALA A 23 12.23 -7.55 -2.40
CA ALA A 23 13.65 -7.18 -2.29
C ALA A 23 14.17 -7.19 -0.85
N TYR A 24 13.38 -6.69 0.09
CA TYR A 24 13.76 -6.60 1.50
C TYR A 24 13.14 -7.69 2.38
N LYS A 25 12.53 -8.72 1.78
CA LYS A 25 11.84 -9.79 2.53
C LYS A 25 12.76 -10.53 3.50
N LYS A 26 14.06 -10.62 3.17
CA LYS A 26 15.07 -11.33 3.95
C LYS A 26 15.80 -10.42 4.95
N GLU A 27 15.49 -9.12 4.96
CA GLU A 27 16.12 -8.16 5.85
C GLU A 27 15.52 -8.28 7.27
N PRO A 28 16.30 -8.71 8.28
CA PRO A 28 15.77 -8.97 9.62
C PRO A 28 15.09 -7.77 10.26
N VAL A 29 15.49 -6.56 9.87
CA VAL A 29 14.94 -5.29 10.38
C VAL A 29 13.46 -5.09 10.02
N PHE A 30 12.95 -5.74 8.96
CA PHE A 30 11.56 -5.59 8.51
C PHE A 30 10.68 -6.82 8.76
N ASN A 31 11.23 -7.90 9.34
CA ASN A 31 10.51 -9.17 9.52
C ASN A 31 9.21 -9.04 10.32
N TYR A 32 9.16 -8.10 11.26
CA TYR A 32 8.00 -7.87 12.12
C TYR A 32 7.23 -6.60 11.77
N SER A 33 7.72 -5.81 10.80
CA SER A 33 7.08 -4.55 10.42
C SER A 33 5.73 -4.81 9.75
N LYS A 34 4.69 -4.12 10.21
CA LYS A 34 3.38 -4.07 9.56
C LYS A 34 3.35 -2.94 8.54
N VAL A 35 2.89 -3.25 7.33
CA VAL A 35 2.78 -2.26 6.26
C VAL A 35 1.34 -1.76 6.18
N ILE A 36 1.16 -0.47 6.46
CA ILE A 36 -0.11 0.23 6.25
C ILE A 36 -0.01 1.01 4.95
N TYR A 37 -1.05 0.96 4.12
CA TYR A 37 -1.18 1.78 2.93
C TYR A 37 -2.47 2.58 2.94
N THR A 38 -2.38 3.90 2.79
CA THR A 38 -3.55 4.75 2.57
C THR A 38 -3.78 4.91 1.07
N ALA A 39 -4.85 4.29 0.57
CA ALA A 39 -5.32 4.45 -0.80
C ALA A 39 -6.03 5.80 -0.96
N GLN A 40 -5.68 6.53 -2.01
CA GLN A 40 -6.25 7.83 -2.35
C GLN A 40 -6.90 7.77 -3.75
N PRO A 41 -7.80 8.71 -4.07
CA PRO A 41 -8.28 8.90 -5.43
C PRO A 41 -7.12 9.23 -6.38
N ASP A 42 -7.32 8.97 -7.67
CA ASP A 42 -6.32 9.24 -8.70
C ASP A 42 -5.97 10.73 -8.74
N GLU A 43 -4.66 11.03 -8.61
CA GLU A 43 -4.13 12.39 -8.63
C GLU A 43 -3.66 12.84 -10.03
N PHE A 44 -3.57 11.89 -10.97
CA PHE A 44 -3.19 12.14 -12.37
C PHE A 44 -3.90 11.14 -13.29
N THR A 45 -4.08 11.50 -14.55
CA THR A 45 -4.80 10.68 -15.56
C THR A 45 -3.87 10.10 -16.62
N GLU A 46 -2.64 10.60 -16.69
CA GLU A 46 -1.59 10.10 -17.56
C GLU A 46 -1.06 8.73 -17.10
N THR A 47 -0.19 8.14 -17.90
CA THR A 47 0.56 6.93 -17.55
C THR A 47 2.01 7.28 -17.31
N LEU A 48 2.65 6.58 -16.38
CA LEU A 48 4.10 6.63 -16.21
C LEU A 48 4.83 6.16 -17.48
N ASP A 49 6.10 6.55 -17.58
CA ASP A 49 6.97 6.20 -18.70
C ASP A 49 6.99 4.66 -18.92
N PRO A 50 6.97 4.17 -20.17
CA PRO A 50 6.99 2.72 -20.45
C PRO A 50 8.18 1.96 -19.85
N THR A 51 9.27 2.66 -19.51
CA THR A 51 10.44 2.09 -18.81
C THR A 51 10.25 1.98 -17.30
N PHE A 52 9.11 2.40 -16.74
CA PHE A 52 8.83 2.41 -15.31
C PHE A 52 9.04 1.03 -14.67
N VAL A 53 8.41 -0.02 -15.21
CA VAL A 53 8.54 -1.39 -14.68
C VAL A 53 10.01 -1.84 -14.67
N LYS A 54 10.75 -1.51 -15.73
CA LYS A 54 12.19 -1.81 -15.82
C LYS A 54 12.99 -1.08 -14.74
N LYS A 55 12.64 0.18 -14.45
CA LYS A 55 13.28 0.97 -13.37
C LYS A 55 12.89 0.47 -11.98
N ALA A 56 11.69 -0.07 -11.82
CA ALA A 56 11.21 -0.63 -10.56
C ALA A 56 11.86 -2.00 -10.22
N LEU A 57 12.48 -2.67 -11.20
CA LEU A 57 13.29 -3.87 -10.97
C LEU A 57 14.66 -3.53 -10.37
N ILE A 58 14.66 -3.05 -9.12
CA ILE A 58 15.87 -2.62 -8.42
C ILE A 58 16.77 -3.77 -7.94
N SER A 59 16.26 -5.01 -7.93
CA SER A 59 17.00 -6.19 -7.49
C SER A 59 16.49 -7.46 -8.17
N ASN A 60 17.34 -8.50 -8.21
CA ASN A 60 16.99 -9.82 -8.77
C ASN A 60 15.96 -10.60 -7.93
N GLU A 61 15.67 -10.14 -6.71
CA GLU A 61 14.64 -10.75 -5.85
C GLU A 61 13.23 -10.34 -6.27
N ILE A 62 13.09 -9.25 -7.04
CA ILE A 62 11.82 -8.79 -7.60
C ILE A 62 11.63 -9.48 -8.96
N LYS A 63 10.51 -10.20 -9.12
CA LYS A 63 10.18 -10.85 -10.38
C LYS A 63 9.21 -9.97 -11.17
N GLU A 64 9.21 -10.10 -12.50
CA GLU A 64 8.28 -9.33 -13.35
C GLU A 64 6.82 -9.51 -12.94
N LYS A 65 6.44 -10.73 -12.52
CA LYS A 65 5.09 -11.02 -12.00
C LYS A 65 4.69 -10.21 -10.77
N ASP A 66 5.69 -9.78 -9.98
CA ASP A 66 5.43 -8.99 -8.78
C ASP A 66 5.04 -7.54 -9.17
N LEU A 67 5.45 -7.11 -10.37
CA LEU A 67 5.16 -5.82 -10.99
C LEU A 67 3.99 -5.85 -11.99
N ASP A 68 3.33 -7.00 -12.23
CA ASP A 68 2.28 -7.14 -13.24
C ASP A 68 1.16 -6.10 -13.10
N ILE A 69 0.74 -5.80 -11.86
CA ILE A 69 -0.32 -4.82 -11.58
C ILE A 69 0.11 -3.40 -11.94
N TYR A 70 1.41 -3.12 -11.93
CA TYR A 70 1.95 -1.80 -12.20
C TYR A 70 2.19 -1.54 -13.71
N LYS A 71 1.94 -2.53 -14.58
CA LYS A 71 2.28 -2.46 -16.02
C LYS A 71 1.56 -1.34 -16.76
N ASP A 72 0.31 -1.06 -16.38
CA ASP A 72 -0.48 -0.01 -17.02
C ASP A 72 0.05 1.39 -16.68
N GLY A 73 0.87 1.52 -15.62
CA GLY A 73 1.50 2.79 -15.24
C GLY A 73 0.52 3.90 -14.83
N THR A 74 -0.76 3.59 -14.66
CA THR A 74 -1.79 4.54 -14.22
C THR A 74 -1.72 4.78 -12.70
N ASN A 75 -2.29 5.88 -12.21
CA ASN A 75 -2.39 6.11 -10.77
C ASN A 75 -3.15 4.98 -10.06
N THR A 76 -4.27 4.54 -10.63
CA THR A 76 -5.00 3.34 -10.18
C THR A 76 -4.10 2.11 -10.07
N ALA A 77 -3.28 1.81 -11.09
CA ALA A 77 -2.35 0.67 -11.07
C ALA A 77 -1.33 0.77 -9.92
N LEU A 78 -0.81 1.97 -9.65
CA LEU A 78 0.08 2.21 -8.50
C LEU A 78 -0.63 1.93 -7.18
N THR A 79 -1.84 2.49 -7.01
CA THR A 79 -2.65 2.34 -5.80
C THR A 79 -3.03 0.87 -5.54
N LEU A 80 -3.47 0.16 -6.58
CA LEU A 80 -3.79 -1.28 -6.50
C LEU A 80 -2.56 -2.13 -6.19
N GLY A 81 -1.42 -1.81 -6.82
CA GLY A 81 -0.17 -2.50 -6.56
C GLY A 81 0.25 -2.38 -5.09
N ALA A 82 0.22 -1.17 -4.54
CA ALA A 82 0.54 -0.92 -3.14
C ALA A 82 -0.43 -1.65 -2.20
N ALA A 83 -1.72 -1.54 -2.48
CA ALA A 83 -2.76 -2.20 -1.72
C ALA A 83 -2.63 -3.72 -1.74
N LYS A 84 -2.11 -4.33 -2.82
CA LYS A 84 -1.87 -5.78 -2.90
C LYS A 84 -0.90 -6.28 -1.83
N TYR A 85 0.21 -5.56 -1.62
CA TYR A 85 1.30 -6.00 -0.74
C TYR A 85 1.20 -5.46 0.70
N ALA A 86 0.32 -4.51 0.97
CA ALA A 86 0.07 -3.99 2.30
C ALA A 86 -0.69 -4.99 3.21
N ASP A 87 -0.38 -4.97 4.50
CA ASP A 87 -1.06 -5.77 5.54
C ASP A 87 -2.36 -5.07 5.98
N VAL A 88 -2.38 -3.74 5.97
CA VAL A 88 -3.55 -2.91 6.23
C VAL A 88 -3.73 -1.89 5.12
N VAL A 89 -4.95 -1.77 4.58
CA VAL A 89 -5.30 -0.75 3.61
C VAL A 89 -6.36 0.17 4.20
N ILE A 90 -6.06 1.46 4.24
CA ILE A 90 -6.97 2.52 4.70
C ILE A 90 -7.49 3.25 3.48
N GLN A 91 -8.79 3.44 3.38
CA GLN A 91 -9.38 4.33 2.38
C GLN A 91 -9.24 5.78 2.88
N GLY A 92 -8.42 6.58 2.19
CA GLY A 92 -8.09 7.94 2.59
C GLY A 92 -9.11 9.00 2.18
N ALA A 93 -10.13 8.62 1.40
CA ALA A 93 -11.17 9.52 0.91
C ALA A 93 -12.54 8.82 0.90
N PRO A 94 -13.65 9.58 1.05
CA PRO A 94 -15.00 9.03 1.00
C PRO A 94 -15.39 8.50 -0.39
N ASP A 95 -14.76 9.02 -1.44
CA ASP A 95 -15.07 8.84 -2.85
C ASP A 95 -13.91 8.18 -3.61
N LEU A 96 -13.40 7.08 -3.06
CA LEU A 96 -12.42 6.25 -3.76
C LEU A 96 -13.04 5.64 -5.02
N ASP A 97 -12.28 5.62 -6.12
CA ASP A 97 -12.74 5.04 -7.39
C ASP A 97 -13.23 3.59 -7.16
N LYS A 98 -14.35 3.23 -7.80
CA LYS A 98 -14.90 1.87 -7.74
C LYS A 98 -13.90 0.83 -8.21
N ALA A 99 -13.09 1.13 -9.23
CA ALA A 99 -12.04 0.23 -9.69
C ALA A 99 -11.05 -0.12 -8.58
N ILE A 100 -10.76 0.83 -7.69
CA ILE A 100 -9.88 0.64 -6.53
C ILE A 100 -10.64 -0.05 -5.39
N ALA A 101 -11.86 0.42 -5.07
CA ALA A 101 -12.66 -0.12 -3.98
C ALA A 101 -13.09 -1.58 -4.18
N ASP A 102 -13.39 -1.98 -5.42
CA ASP A 102 -13.83 -3.34 -5.75
C ASP A 102 -12.69 -4.35 -5.70
N GLU A 103 -11.46 -3.93 -6.00
CA GLU A 103 -10.27 -4.80 -5.96
C GLU A 103 -9.67 -4.92 -4.55
N ILE A 104 -9.82 -3.90 -3.70
CA ILE A 104 -9.30 -3.91 -2.33
C ILE A 104 -10.28 -4.64 -1.39
N LYS A 105 -10.15 -5.97 -1.35
CA LYS A 105 -10.97 -6.83 -0.48
C LYS A 105 -10.23 -7.25 0.80
N PRO A 106 -10.91 -7.31 1.94
CA PRO A 106 -10.35 -7.89 3.15
C PRO A 106 -10.03 -9.38 2.91
N SER A 107 -8.97 -9.85 3.56
CA SER A 107 -8.56 -11.25 3.51
C SER A 107 -8.01 -11.68 4.86
N ARG A 108 -7.70 -12.97 5.03
CA ARG A 108 -7.04 -13.48 6.26
C ARG A 108 -5.79 -12.70 6.65
N TYR A 109 -5.07 -12.15 5.68
CA TYR A 109 -3.79 -11.46 5.88
C TYR A 109 -3.88 -9.96 5.54
N LYS A 110 -5.09 -9.43 5.29
CA LYS A 110 -5.30 -8.04 4.90
C LYS A 110 -6.51 -7.43 5.60
N LYS A 111 -6.27 -6.43 6.43
CA LYS A 111 -7.33 -5.60 7.02
C LYS A 111 -7.62 -4.43 6.08
N VAL A 112 -8.90 -4.19 5.80
CA VAL A 112 -9.34 -3.01 5.03
C VAL A 112 -10.16 -2.14 5.97
N VAL A 113 -9.76 -0.87 6.08
CA VAL A 113 -10.41 0.14 6.91
C VAL A 113 -11.03 1.17 5.97
N LYS A 114 -12.36 1.29 6.03
CA LYS A 114 -13.08 2.27 5.23
C LYS A 114 -12.89 3.67 5.80
N TYR A 115 -13.01 4.66 4.92
CA TYR A 115 -12.97 6.05 5.34
C TYR A 115 -14.11 6.34 6.32
N GLU A 116 -13.81 7.04 7.42
CA GLU A 116 -14.83 7.63 8.29
C GLU A 116 -14.65 9.14 8.38
N GLU A 117 -15.74 9.89 8.19
CA GLU A 117 -15.71 11.35 8.29
C GLU A 117 -15.43 11.83 9.73
N SER A 118 -15.78 11.01 10.73
CA SER A 118 -15.51 11.22 12.15
C SER A 118 -14.03 11.49 12.45
N TRP A 119 -13.10 10.97 11.63
CA TRP A 119 -11.66 11.16 11.82
C TRP A 119 -11.20 12.62 11.72
N LYS A 120 -12.01 13.52 11.16
CA LYS A 120 -11.72 14.97 11.19
C LYS A 120 -11.79 15.56 12.60
N GLU A 121 -12.60 14.95 13.47
CA GLU A 121 -12.86 15.41 14.83
C GLU A 121 -12.23 14.48 15.88
N ASP A 122 -12.27 13.17 15.64
CA ASP A 122 -11.76 12.14 16.54
C ASP A 122 -10.99 11.05 15.77
N VAL A 123 -9.66 11.05 15.97
CA VAL A 123 -8.75 10.07 15.37
C VAL A 123 -8.50 8.84 16.27
N THR A 124 -9.22 8.68 17.38
CA THR A 124 -8.98 7.61 18.35
C THR A 124 -9.01 6.23 17.71
N GLN A 125 -9.96 5.97 16.80
CA GLN A 125 -10.04 4.70 16.08
C GLN A 125 -8.78 4.41 15.24
N LEU A 126 -8.22 5.44 14.59
CA LEU A 126 -6.96 5.29 13.85
C LEU A 126 -5.82 5.01 14.81
N LEU A 127 -5.71 5.76 15.92
CA LEU A 127 -4.67 5.52 16.93
C LEU A 127 -4.73 4.10 17.51
N ASP A 128 -5.93 3.60 17.79
CA ASP A 128 -6.11 2.24 18.30
C ASP A 128 -5.78 1.18 17.24
N LEU A 129 -5.99 1.46 15.95
CA LEU A 129 -5.46 0.64 14.88
C LEU A 129 -3.92 0.57 14.94
N TYR A 130 -3.21 1.69 15.07
CA TYR A 130 -1.74 1.65 15.19
C TYR A 130 -1.29 0.87 16.42
N LYS A 131 -1.88 1.11 17.59
CA LYS A 131 -1.55 0.38 18.82
C LYS A 131 -1.74 -1.13 18.64
N SER A 132 -2.85 -1.54 18.03
CA SER A 132 -3.14 -2.96 17.78
C SER A 132 -2.11 -3.65 16.88
N LEU A 133 -1.37 -2.90 16.07
CA LEU A 133 -0.33 -3.40 15.17
C LEU A 133 1.06 -3.44 15.82
N THR A 134 1.27 -2.66 16.88
CA THR A 134 2.54 -2.59 17.62
C THR A 134 2.58 -3.48 18.85
N GLU A 135 1.41 -3.85 19.40
CA GLU A 135 1.29 -4.66 20.62
C GLU A 135 1.20 -6.18 20.34
N SER A 136 1.23 -6.59 19.06
CA SER A 136 1.00 -7.97 18.59
C SER A 136 2.25 -8.80 18.38
#